data_AF-A6IEE8-F1
#
_entry.id   AF-A6IEE8-F1
#
_cell.length_a   1.000
_cell.length_b   1.000
_cell.length_c   1.000
_cell.angle_alpha   90.00
_cell.angle_beta   90.00
_cell.angle_gamma   90.00
#
_symmetry.space_group_name_H-M   'P 1'
#
loop_
_entity.id
_entity.type
_entity.pdbx_description
1 polymer ?
#
loop_
_entity_poly.entity_id
_entity_poly.type
_entity_poly.pdbx_seq_one_letter_code
_entity_poly.pdbx_strand_id
1 'polypeptide(L)'
;MDDPAAPGPSGSPANDNGNGNGNGNGNGNGGKGKPAVPKGREAFRNQRRESEGSVDCPTLEFEYGDADGHAAELSELYSYTESLEFTTNRKCFEEDFKTQVQDTKEWLELEEDAQKTYVMGLLDRLEVVSREQRLKVARAVLYLAQGTFGECDSEVDVLHWSRYNCFLLYRMGTFSAFLELLHMEIDNSQASSSALRKPAVSIADSTELRVLLSVMYLMVENIRLEREIDPCGWRTARETFRTELSFSTHNEEPFALLLFSMVTKFCSGLAPHFPIKKVLLLLWKVVMFTLGGFEHLQALKIQKRAELGLPPLAEDSIQVVKSMRAASPPSYTLDLGESQLAPPPSKLRGRRGSRRGHRYLGWITSTHPRECEDSKAAQVHLHRRCTDKE
;
A
#
# COMPACT_ATOMS: atom_id res chain seq x y z
N MET A 1 -30.30 -36.42 -58.37
CA MET A 1 -31.42 -36.88 -57.54
C MET A 1 -31.76 -35.72 -56.63
N ASP A 2 -32.86 -35.07 -57.00
CA ASP A 2 -33.77 -34.26 -56.18
C ASP A 2 -33.25 -33.01 -55.45
N ASP A 3 -33.40 -31.88 -56.15
CA ASP A 3 -33.97 -30.63 -55.61
C ASP A 3 -35.42 -30.89 -55.11
N PRO A 4 -36.09 -30.04 -54.28
CA PRO A 4 -36.20 -28.61 -54.60
C PRO A 4 -36.53 -27.59 -53.46
N ALA A 5 -36.50 -26.32 -53.90
CA ALA A 5 -37.53 -25.27 -53.68
C ALA A 5 -37.50 -24.37 -52.43
N ALA A 6 -37.08 -23.13 -52.68
CA ALA A 6 -37.61 -21.88 -52.11
C ALA A 6 -39.09 -21.66 -52.54
N PRO A 7 -39.86 -20.65 -52.05
CA PRO A 7 -39.59 -19.23 -52.38
C PRO A 7 -40.00 -18.18 -51.30
N GLY A 8 -39.54 -16.93 -51.49
CA GLY A 8 -40.10 -15.72 -50.86
C GLY A 8 -41.50 -15.36 -51.41
N PRO A 9 -42.04 -14.14 -51.17
CA PRO A 9 -41.45 -12.95 -51.78
C PRO A 9 -41.59 -11.61 -51.01
N SER A 10 -40.92 -10.63 -51.60
CA SER A 10 -40.87 -9.17 -51.44
C SER A 10 -42.19 -8.38 -51.62
N GLY A 11 -42.22 -7.15 -51.10
CA GLY A 11 -42.97 -6.03 -51.70
C GLY A 11 -43.24 -4.79 -50.82
N SER A 12 -42.49 -3.70 -51.01
CA SER A 12 -42.89 -2.28 -50.74
C SER A 12 -43.99 -1.83 -51.75
N PRO A 13 -44.64 -0.62 -51.74
CA PRO A 13 -44.28 0.68 -51.15
C PRO A 13 -45.46 1.62 -50.68
N ALA A 14 -45.11 2.89 -50.35
CA ALA A 14 -45.84 4.16 -50.55
C ALA A 14 -46.92 4.67 -49.55
N ASN A 15 -46.63 5.90 -49.04
CA ASN A 15 -47.47 7.10 -48.81
C ASN A 15 -49.00 6.99 -48.90
N ASP A 16 -49.73 7.60 -47.96
CA ASP A 16 -50.41 8.91 -48.14
C ASP A 16 -51.40 9.21 -46.97
N ASN A 17 -51.59 10.52 -46.70
CA ASN A 17 -52.72 11.22 -46.06
C ASN A 17 -53.36 10.66 -44.76
N GLY A 18 -53.53 11.41 -43.68
CA GLY A 18 -53.96 12.81 -43.59
C GLY A 18 -55.30 12.84 -42.84
N ASN A 19 -55.40 13.59 -41.73
CA ASN A 19 -56.67 14.26 -41.41
C ASN A 19 -56.45 15.40 -40.43
N GLY A 20 -56.87 16.59 -40.87
CA GLY A 20 -57.05 17.74 -40.02
C GLY A 20 -58.43 17.72 -39.37
N ASN A 21 -58.53 18.41 -38.24
CA ASN A 21 -59.65 19.27 -37.87
C ASN A 21 -59.15 20.10 -36.67
N GLY A 22 -59.26 21.41 -36.64
CA GLY A 22 -60.23 22.25 -37.29
C GLY A 22 -60.86 23.14 -36.22
N ASN A 23 -60.25 24.31 -36.05
CA ASN A 23 -60.94 25.59 -35.89
C ASN A 23 -61.59 25.95 -34.53
N GLY A 24 -61.59 27.25 -34.24
CA GLY A 24 -62.64 27.84 -33.38
C GLY A 24 -62.20 28.86 -32.34
N ASN A 25 -61.53 29.92 -32.77
CA ASN A 25 -61.29 31.15 -32.02
C ASN A 25 -62.61 31.89 -31.68
N GLY A 26 -62.72 32.58 -30.54
CA GLY A 26 -63.85 33.49 -30.32
C GLY A 26 -64.14 34.02 -28.90
N ASN A 27 -63.33 34.98 -28.45
CA ASN A 27 -63.73 36.29 -27.85
C ASN A 27 -64.55 36.36 -26.53
N GLY A 28 -64.12 37.23 -25.60
CA GLY A 28 -65.01 37.76 -24.54
C GLY A 28 -64.36 38.22 -23.24
N ASN A 29 -63.98 39.49 -23.19
CA ASN A 29 -63.29 40.23 -22.13
C ASN A 29 -64.06 40.40 -20.80
N GLY A 30 -63.35 40.50 -19.66
CA GLY A 30 -63.79 41.34 -18.51
C GLY A 30 -63.48 40.86 -17.08
N GLY A 31 -62.45 41.43 -16.43
CA GLY A 31 -62.57 41.86 -15.02
C GLY A 31 -61.60 41.32 -13.94
N LYS A 32 -60.51 42.07 -13.73
CA LYS A 32 -59.86 42.44 -12.44
C LYS A 32 -59.26 41.34 -11.51
N GLY A 33 -57.92 41.37 -11.37
CA GLY A 33 -57.26 41.46 -10.04
C GLY A 33 -56.05 40.58 -9.67
N LYS A 34 -54.81 41.06 -9.96
CA LYS A 34 -53.54 40.93 -9.15
C LYS A 34 -52.92 39.52 -8.92
N PRO A 35 -51.62 39.39 -8.50
CA PRO A 35 -50.51 39.05 -9.41
C PRO A 35 -49.81 37.71 -9.09
N ALA A 36 -48.90 37.31 -9.98
CA ALA A 36 -48.16 36.06 -10.03
C ALA A 36 -47.42 35.64 -8.74
N VAL A 37 -47.47 34.33 -8.45
CA VAL A 37 -46.65 33.62 -7.44
C VAL A 37 -45.39 33.05 -8.12
N PRO A 38 -44.18 33.16 -7.53
CA PRO A 38 -42.97 32.64 -8.15
C PRO A 38 -42.86 31.11 -7.97
N LYS A 39 -42.59 30.42 -9.09
CA LYS A 39 -42.14 29.03 -9.16
C LYS A 39 -40.85 28.84 -8.34
N GLY A 40 -40.96 28.32 -7.12
CA GLY A 40 -39.77 28.07 -6.29
C GLY A 40 -39.86 26.87 -5.35
N ARG A 41 -41.03 26.22 -5.21
CA ARG A 41 -41.25 25.24 -4.14
C ARG A 41 -41.32 23.77 -4.60
N GLU A 42 -41.34 23.51 -5.90
CA GLU A 42 -41.34 22.13 -6.44
C GLU A 42 -39.93 21.59 -6.74
N ALA A 43 -38.92 22.46 -6.89
CA ALA A 43 -37.54 22.05 -7.13
C ALA A 43 -36.87 21.37 -5.91
N PHE A 44 -37.33 21.67 -4.69
CA PHE A 44 -36.73 21.13 -3.46
C PHE A 44 -37.25 19.73 -3.05
N ARG A 45 -38.37 19.27 -3.64
CA ARG A 45 -38.86 17.90 -3.37
C ARG A 45 -38.26 16.87 -4.34
N ASN A 46 -37.86 17.31 -5.53
CA ASN A 46 -37.12 16.47 -6.48
C ASN A 46 -35.63 16.36 -6.14
N GLN A 47 -35.01 17.41 -5.59
CA GLN A 47 -33.61 17.33 -5.14
C GLN A 47 -33.37 16.33 -4.00
N ARG A 48 -34.39 16.02 -3.17
CA ARG A 48 -34.27 15.00 -2.12
C ARG A 48 -34.51 13.57 -2.62
N ARG A 49 -35.05 13.40 -3.84
CA ARG A 49 -35.31 12.08 -4.44
C ARG A 49 -34.32 11.70 -5.55
N GLU A 50 -33.58 12.66 -6.08
CA GLU A 50 -32.60 12.43 -7.16
C GLU A 50 -31.21 11.99 -6.65
N SER A 51 -31.01 11.89 -5.32
CA SER A 51 -29.78 11.31 -4.74
C SER A 51 -29.94 9.85 -4.28
N GLU A 52 -31.12 9.24 -4.44
CA GLU A 52 -31.36 7.83 -4.12
C GLU A 52 -31.37 6.90 -5.37
N GLY A 53 -31.09 7.45 -6.56
CA GLY A 53 -31.10 6.70 -7.81
C GLY A 53 -29.73 6.66 -8.47
N SER A 54 -29.11 5.48 -8.48
CA SER A 54 -27.92 5.15 -9.26
C SER A 54 -26.68 5.99 -8.95
N VAL A 55 -26.06 5.67 -7.81
CA VAL A 55 -24.60 5.54 -7.84
C VAL A 55 -24.36 4.07 -8.19
N ASP A 56 -24.27 3.78 -9.48
CA ASP A 56 -23.52 2.61 -9.97
C ASP A 56 -22.06 2.84 -9.57
N CYS A 57 -21.81 2.69 -8.27
CA CYS A 57 -20.46 2.52 -7.76
C CYS A 57 -20.04 1.17 -8.32
N PRO A 58 -19.12 1.13 -9.30
CA PRO A 58 -18.70 -0.12 -9.89
C PRO A 58 -18.31 -1.03 -8.74
N THR A 59 -18.86 -2.25 -8.72
CA THR A 59 -18.44 -3.26 -7.78
C THR A 59 -16.95 -3.42 -7.97
N LEU A 60 -16.16 -2.85 -7.05
CA LEU A 60 -14.73 -3.06 -7.02
C LEU A 60 -14.56 -4.55 -6.76
N GLU A 61 -14.05 -5.27 -7.74
CA GLU A 61 -13.64 -6.65 -7.58
C GLU A 61 -12.37 -6.61 -6.72
N PHE A 62 -12.59 -6.51 -5.41
CA PHE A 62 -11.53 -6.48 -4.41
C PHE A 62 -11.42 -7.86 -3.79
N GLU A 63 -10.26 -8.48 -3.96
CA GLU A 63 -9.95 -9.72 -3.29
C GLU A 63 -9.52 -9.41 -1.85
N TYR A 64 -10.39 -9.76 -0.89
CA TYR A 64 -10.03 -9.71 0.53
C TYR A 64 -9.11 -10.90 0.83
N GLY A 65 -7.81 -10.70 0.64
CA GLY A 65 -6.74 -11.62 1.02
C GLY A 65 -5.96 -11.11 2.23
N ASP A 66 -5.29 -12.03 2.92
CA ASP A 66 -4.36 -11.67 4.00
C ASP A 66 -3.05 -11.04 3.49
N ALA A 67 -2.69 -11.32 2.24
CA ALA A 67 -1.49 -10.85 1.56
C ALA A 67 -1.72 -10.81 0.05
N ASP A 68 -0.98 -9.92 -0.62
CA ASP A 68 -0.93 -9.82 -2.07
C ASP A 68 0.18 -10.72 -2.66
N GLY A 69 0.33 -10.67 -3.99
CA GLY A 69 1.46 -11.31 -4.67
C GLY A 69 2.82 -10.75 -4.22
N HIS A 70 3.84 -11.61 -4.18
CA HIS A 70 5.17 -11.28 -3.65
C HIS A 70 5.76 -9.96 -4.17
N ALA A 71 5.66 -9.70 -5.48
CA ALA A 71 6.15 -8.45 -6.06
C ALA A 71 5.39 -7.20 -5.56
N ALA A 72 4.07 -7.30 -5.38
CA ALA A 72 3.25 -6.20 -4.87
C ALA A 72 3.60 -5.88 -3.41
N GLU A 73 3.82 -6.93 -2.60
CA GLU A 73 4.24 -6.81 -1.19
C GLU A 73 5.59 -6.11 -1.02
N LEU A 74 6.55 -6.42 -1.91
CA LEU A 74 7.85 -5.74 -1.93
C LEU A 74 7.72 -4.30 -2.42
N SER A 75 6.86 -4.05 -3.41
CA SER A 75 6.60 -2.70 -3.93
C SER A 75 5.95 -1.81 -2.86
N GLU A 76 5.01 -2.35 -2.08
CA GLU A 76 4.33 -1.61 -1.02
C GLU A 76 5.29 -1.14 0.08
N LEU A 77 6.35 -1.90 0.38
CA LEU A 77 7.34 -1.52 1.39
C LEU A 77 7.98 -0.15 1.12
N TYR A 78 8.19 0.19 -0.16
CA TYR A 78 8.91 1.40 -0.56
C TYR A 78 7.97 2.51 -1.05
N SER A 79 8.45 3.73 -0.97
CA SER A 79 7.81 4.91 -1.55
C SER A 79 8.65 5.45 -2.71
N TYR A 80 8.04 6.16 -3.66
CA TYR A 80 8.76 6.76 -4.79
C TYR A 80 9.92 7.68 -4.35
N THR A 81 9.79 8.33 -3.19
CA THR A 81 10.83 9.18 -2.61
C THR A 81 12.06 8.42 -2.13
N GLU A 82 11.96 7.10 -1.93
CA GLU A 82 13.07 6.23 -1.50
C GLU A 82 13.86 5.62 -2.68
N SER A 83 13.47 5.91 -3.92
CA SER A 83 14.10 5.35 -5.12
C SER A 83 15.63 5.54 -5.17
N LEU A 84 16.14 6.70 -4.75
CA LEU A 84 17.59 6.98 -4.72
C LEU A 84 18.35 6.15 -3.67
N GLU A 85 17.64 5.61 -2.68
CA GLU A 85 18.25 4.79 -1.63
C GLU A 85 18.69 3.43 -2.17
N PHE A 86 18.00 2.87 -3.17
CA PHE A 86 18.42 1.63 -3.83
C PHE A 86 19.84 1.74 -4.41
N THR A 87 20.12 2.82 -5.14
CA THR A 87 21.46 3.07 -5.68
C THR A 87 22.49 3.28 -4.55
N THR A 88 22.09 3.91 -3.45
CA THR A 88 22.98 4.14 -2.30
C THR A 88 23.31 2.83 -1.60
N ASN A 89 22.32 1.95 -1.42
CA ASN A 89 22.49 0.63 -0.81
C ASN A 89 23.44 -0.23 -1.63
N ARG A 90 23.23 -0.27 -2.94
CA ARG A 90 24.10 -0.97 -3.88
C ARG A 90 25.55 -0.48 -3.79
N LYS A 91 25.77 0.84 -3.81
CA LYS A 91 27.13 1.41 -3.66
C LYS A 91 27.80 1.03 -2.34
N CYS A 92 27.06 1.09 -1.23
CA CYS A 92 27.58 0.70 0.07
C CYS A 92 28.02 -0.78 0.08
N PHE A 93 27.24 -1.64 -0.58
CA PHE A 93 27.61 -3.05 -0.77
C PHE A 93 28.84 -3.20 -1.67
N GLU A 94 28.83 -2.63 -2.88
CA GLU A 94 29.93 -2.79 -3.85
C GLU A 94 31.28 -2.29 -3.32
N GLU A 95 31.28 -1.17 -2.59
CA GLU A 95 32.49 -0.60 -1.98
C GLU A 95 33.05 -1.51 -0.87
N ASP A 96 32.19 -2.04 0.00
CA ASP A 96 32.58 -2.98 1.06
C ASP A 96 33.02 -4.32 0.45
N PHE A 97 32.23 -4.88 -0.47
CA PHE A 97 32.48 -6.14 -1.13
C PHE A 97 33.83 -6.16 -1.85
N LYS A 98 34.16 -5.13 -2.65
CA LYS A 98 35.46 -4.99 -3.32
C LYS A 98 36.64 -4.91 -2.36
N THR A 99 36.42 -4.42 -1.14
CA THR A 99 37.47 -4.29 -0.14
C THR A 99 37.72 -5.63 0.57
N GLN A 100 36.66 -6.41 0.82
CA GLN A 100 36.73 -7.65 1.59
C GLN A 100 37.00 -8.88 0.72
N VAL A 101 36.46 -8.91 -0.50
CA VAL A 101 36.61 -10.03 -1.44
C VAL A 101 37.65 -9.64 -2.48
N GLN A 102 38.83 -10.25 -2.39
CA GLN A 102 39.96 -10.00 -3.31
C GLN A 102 39.77 -10.66 -4.68
N ASP A 103 38.81 -11.58 -4.80
CA ASP A 103 38.47 -12.27 -6.05
C ASP A 103 37.62 -11.37 -6.95
N THR A 104 37.76 -11.48 -8.27
CA THR A 104 36.97 -10.68 -9.24
C THR A 104 35.54 -11.21 -9.44
N LYS A 105 35.10 -12.10 -8.56
CA LYS A 105 33.80 -12.77 -8.66
C LYS A 105 32.67 -11.89 -8.16
N GLU A 106 31.51 -12.09 -8.76
CA GLU A 106 30.27 -11.45 -8.34
C GLU A 106 29.64 -12.19 -7.14
N TRP A 107 28.69 -11.55 -6.43
CA TRP A 107 28.05 -12.14 -5.26
C TRP A 107 27.36 -13.46 -5.60
N LEU A 108 26.71 -13.50 -6.76
CA LEU A 108 25.99 -14.67 -7.27
C LEU A 108 26.91 -15.84 -7.66
N GLU A 109 28.19 -15.57 -7.92
CA GLU A 109 29.20 -16.58 -8.30
C GLU A 109 29.95 -17.16 -7.09
N LEU A 110 29.75 -16.58 -5.89
CA LEU A 110 30.39 -17.07 -4.68
C LEU A 110 29.75 -18.38 -4.21
N GLU A 111 30.61 -19.29 -3.76
CA GLU A 111 30.20 -20.47 -3.01
C GLU A 111 29.54 -20.09 -1.68
N GLU A 112 28.62 -20.92 -1.20
CA GLU A 112 27.83 -20.62 0.01
C GLU A 112 28.72 -20.30 1.24
N ASP A 113 29.86 -20.97 1.40
CA ASP A 113 30.76 -20.72 2.53
C ASP A 113 31.49 -19.37 2.43
N ALA A 114 31.79 -18.90 1.22
CA ALA A 114 32.34 -17.56 1.01
C ALA A 114 31.27 -16.48 1.27
N GLN A 115 30.03 -16.72 0.84
CA GLN A 115 28.89 -15.84 1.15
C GLN A 115 28.65 -15.74 2.65
N LYS A 116 28.66 -16.87 3.39
CA LYS A 116 28.56 -16.89 4.87
C LYS A 116 29.68 -16.08 5.51
N THR A 117 30.93 -16.28 5.05
CA THR A 117 32.09 -15.56 5.58
C THR A 117 31.96 -14.06 5.40
N TYR A 118 31.51 -13.61 4.22
CA TYR A 118 31.27 -12.19 3.96
C TYR A 118 30.16 -11.61 4.85
N VAL A 119 29.03 -12.32 4.98
CA VAL A 119 27.92 -11.90 5.86
C VAL A 119 28.38 -11.81 7.32
N MET A 120 29.14 -12.78 7.82
CA MET A 120 29.70 -12.75 9.17
C MET A 120 30.58 -11.49 9.37
N GLY A 121 31.43 -11.17 8.38
CA GLY A 121 32.20 -9.93 8.41
C GLY A 121 31.34 -8.67 8.41
N LEU A 122 30.20 -8.64 7.69
CA LEU A 122 29.26 -7.54 7.77
C LEU A 122 28.70 -7.39 9.19
N LEU A 123 28.33 -8.50 9.85
CA LEU A 123 27.83 -8.47 11.23
C LEU A 123 28.88 -7.94 12.21
N ASP A 124 30.13 -8.37 12.10
CA ASP A 124 31.24 -7.82 12.91
C ASP A 124 31.39 -6.30 12.71
N ARG A 125 31.21 -5.81 11.48
CA ARG A 125 31.28 -4.37 11.17
C ARG A 125 30.03 -3.58 11.59
N LEU A 126 28.90 -4.23 11.90
CA LEU A 126 27.73 -3.56 12.48
C LEU A 126 27.96 -3.17 13.95
N GLU A 127 28.87 -3.84 14.65
CA GLU A 127 29.21 -3.55 16.06
C GLU A 127 30.04 -2.26 16.24
N VAL A 128 30.43 -1.60 15.14
CA VAL A 128 31.24 -0.39 15.17
C VAL A 128 30.48 0.79 15.80
N VAL A 129 31.18 1.55 16.65
CA VAL A 129 30.63 2.72 17.38
C VAL A 129 30.18 3.86 16.43
N SER A 130 30.80 3.97 15.26
CA SER A 130 30.46 5.00 14.26
C SER A 130 29.09 4.75 13.65
N ARG A 131 28.14 5.64 13.96
CA ARG A 131 26.77 5.64 13.44
C ARG A 131 26.74 5.62 11.90
N GLU A 132 27.55 6.45 11.25
CA GLU A 132 27.62 6.52 9.78
C GLU A 132 28.13 5.21 9.17
N GLN A 133 29.18 4.63 9.77
CA GLN A 133 29.76 3.38 9.27
C GLN A 133 28.76 2.22 9.41
N ARG A 134 28.09 2.15 10.57
CA ARG A 134 27.06 1.15 10.83
C ARG A 134 25.89 1.27 9.85
N LEU A 135 25.46 2.49 9.51
CA LEU A 135 24.44 2.71 8.48
C LEU A 135 24.91 2.23 7.09
N LYS A 136 26.17 2.45 6.71
CA LYS A 136 26.71 1.94 5.43
C LYS A 136 26.65 0.40 5.37
N VAL A 137 27.05 -0.27 6.46
CA VAL A 137 26.99 -1.74 6.55
C VAL A 137 25.54 -2.24 6.55
N ALA A 138 24.64 -1.59 7.30
CA ALA A 138 23.22 -1.95 7.31
C ALA A 138 22.58 -1.79 5.92
N ARG A 139 23.00 -0.78 5.15
CA ARG A 139 22.59 -0.61 3.75
C ARG A 139 23.12 -1.70 2.82
N ALA A 140 24.34 -2.19 3.05
CA ALA A 140 24.87 -3.32 2.31
C ALA A 140 24.07 -4.60 2.58
N VAL A 141 23.70 -4.86 3.84
CA VAL A 141 22.78 -5.95 4.21
C VAL A 141 21.41 -5.78 3.56
N LEU A 142 20.88 -4.54 3.52
CA LEU A 142 19.62 -4.26 2.84
C LEU A 142 19.69 -4.55 1.34
N TYR A 143 20.79 -4.23 0.67
CA TYR A 143 20.99 -4.57 -0.73
C TYR A 143 20.98 -6.09 -0.97
N LEU A 144 21.62 -6.87 -0.09
CA LEU A 144 21.54 -8.34 -0.13
C LEU A 144 20.09 -8.82 0.03
N ALA A 145 19.37 -8.32 1.04
CA ALA A 145 17.98 -8.68 1.29
C ALA A 145 17.04 -8.26 0.13
N GLN A 146 17.37 -7.20 -0.60
CA GLN A 146 16.66 -6.75 -1.81
C GLN A 146 16.89 -7.66 -3.03
N GLY A 147 17.74 -8.67 -2.92
CA GLY A 147 17.98 -9.65 -3.98
C GLY A 147 19.04 -9.25 -4.98
N THR A 148 20.01 -8.43 -4.57
CA THR A 148 21.22 -8.12 -5.36
C THR A 148 20.91 -7.75 -6.82
N PHE A 149 19.89 -6.92 -7.01
CA PHE A 149 19.29 -6.61 -8.31
C PHE A 149 20.26 -6.02 -9.35
N GLY A 150 21.45 -5.58 -8.96
CA GLY A 150 22.49 -5.13 -9.89
C GLY A 150 23.11 -6.27 -10.69
N GLU A 151 23.00 -7.51 -10.22
CA GLU A 151 23.58 -8.73 -10.81
C GLU A 151 22.50 -9.66 -11.41
N CYS A 152 21.24 -9.22 -11.46
CA CYS A 152 20.12 -10.03 -11.95
C CYS A 152 19.61 -9.56 -13.31
N ASP A 153 19.23 -10.52 -14.16
CA ASP A 153 18.70 -10.25 -15.51
C ASP A 153 17.18 -10.07 -15.55
N SER A 154 16.46 -10.60 -14.55
CA SER A 154 14.99 -10.56 -14.50
C SER A 154 14.45 -10.30 -13.09
N GLU A 155 13.19 -9.82 -13.02
CA GLU A 155 12.47 -9.64 -11.75
C GLU A 155 12.33 -10.96 -10.99
N VAL A 156 12.15 -12.08 -11.71
CA VAL A 156 12.03 -13.40 -11.10
C VAL A 156 13.32 -13.79 -10.38
N ASP A 157 14.48 -13.46 -10.96
CA ASP A 157 15.78 -13.72 -10.34
C ASP A 157 15.98 -12.84 -9.11
N VAL A 158 15.59 -11.56 -9.15
CA VAL A 158 15.65 -10.68 -7.97
C VAL A 158 14.81 -11.24 -6.83
N LEU A 159 13.59 -11.70 -7.10
CA LEU A 159 12.73 -12.31 -6.07
C LEU A 159 13.28 -13.65 -5.57
N HIS A 160 13.94 -14.42 -6.43
CA HIS A 160 14.62 -15.66 -6.04
C HIS A 160 15.79 -15.38 -5.09
N TRP A 161 16.69 -14.48 -5.49
CA TRP A 161 17.88 -14.13 -4.73
C TRP A 161 17.55 -13.35 -3.45
N SER A 162 16.53 -12.49 -3.46
CA SER A 162 16.02 -11.83 -2.24
C SER A 162 15.65 -12.87 -1.19
N ARG A 163 14.92 -13.91 -1.61
CA ARG A 163 14.52 -15.00 -0.73
C ARG A 163 15.70 -15.83 -0.25
N TYR A 164 16.57 -16.26 -1.16
CA TYR A 164 17.79 -17.01 -0.82
C TYR A 164 18.65 -16.23 0.20
N ASN A 165 18.94 -14.96 -0.09
CA ASN A 165 19.74 -14.09 0.76
C ASN A 165 19.08 -13.91 2.13
N CYS A 166 17.75 -13.77 2.22
CA CYS A 166 17.07 -13.67 3.51
C CYS A 166 17.23 -14.93 4.37
N PHE A 167 17.17 -16.13 3.79
CA PHE A 167 17.45 -17.37 4.52
C PHE A 167 18.92 -17.46 4.96
N LEU A 168 19.86 -17.06 4.11
CA LEU A 168 21.28 -17.00 4.46
C LEU A 168 21.53 -16.02 5.61
N LEU A 169 21.01 -14.79 5.50
CA LEU A 169 21.11 -13.75 6.54
C LEU A 169 20.50 -14.22 7.87
N TYR A 170 19.34 -14.87 7.83
CA TYR A 170 18.73 -15.45 9.04
C TYR A 170 19.65 -16.48 9.71
N ARG A 171 20.21 -17.42 8.93
CA ARG A 171 21.13 -18.44 9.45
C ARG A 171 22.40 -17.86 10.07
N MET A 172 22.87 -16.71 9.59
CA MET A 172 24.04 -16.02 10.13
C MET A 172 23.72 -15.16 11.37
N GLY A 173 22.46 -15.08 11.80
CA GLY A 173 22.05 -14.31 12.99
C GLY A 173 21.75 -12.83 12.71
N THR A 174 21.62 -12.43 11.44
CA THR A 174 21.36 -11.03 11.05
C THR A 174 20.11 -10.46 11.71
N PHE A 175 19.05 -11.26 11.88
CA PHE A 175 17.81 -10.78 12.51
C PHE A 175 18.04 -10.31 13.95
N SER A 176 18.81 -11.06 14.74
CA SER A 176 19.15 -10.71 16.13
C SER A 176 19.95 -9.42 16.18
N ALA A 177 20.99 -9.30 15.35
CA ALA A 177 21.81 -8.09 15.27
C ALA A 177 20.97 -6.86 14.89
N PHE A 178 20.05 -7.00 13.92
CA PHE A 178 19.16 -5.90 13.53
C PHE A 178 18.11 -5.57 14.59
N LEU A 179 17.64 -6.54 15.37
CA LEU A 179 16.74 -6.32 16.49
C LEU A 179 17.41 -5.50 17.60
N GLU A 180 18.68 -5.78 17.90
CA GLU A 180 19.47 -4.99 18.86
C GLU A 180 19.66 -3.55 18.37
N LEU A 181 20.01 -3.36 17.10
CA LEU A 181 20.11 -2.02 16.51
C LEU A 181 18.78 -1.28 16.49
N LEU A 182 17.66 -2.00 16.29
CA LEU A 182 16.33 -1.42 16.35
C LEU A 182 16.00 -0.93 17.76
N HIS A 183 16.29 -1.72 18.80
CA HIS A 183 16.12 -1.28 20.18
C HIS A 183 16.95 -0.02 20.48
N MET A 184 18.22 0.01 20.06
CA MET A 184 19.08 1.19 20.22
C MET A 184 18.48 2.45 19.58
N GLU A 185 17.93 2.34 18.38
CA GLU A 185 17.39 3.49 17.67
C GLU A 185 15.99 3.90 18.16
N ILE A 186 15.18 2.96 18.68
CA ILE A 186 13.91 3.28 19.36
C ILE A 186 14.15 4.13 20.61
N ASP A 187 15.21 3.85 21.35
CA ASP A 187 15.55 4.57 22.59
C ASP A 187 16.42 5.81 22.36
N ASN A 188 16.69 6.15 21.09
CA ASN A 188 17.45 7.33 20.70
C ASN A 188 16.69 8.64 21.02
N SER A 189 16.88 9.10 22.25
CA SER A 189 16.24 10.30 22.79
C SER A 189 16.59 11.57 22.01
N GLN A 190 17.78 11.62 21.38
CA GLN A 190 18.19 12.77 20.58
C GLN A 190 17.33 12.89 19.31
N ALA A 191 17.08 11.78 18.61
CA ALA A 191 16.21 11.74 17.43
C ALA A 191 14.80 12.23 17.78
N SER A 192 14.21 11.69 18.87
CA SER A 192 12.90 12.11 19.39
C SER A 192 12.85 13.61 19.71
N SER A 193 13.83 14.13 20.46
CA SER A 193 13.88 15.55 20.82
C SER A 193 14.08 16.49 19.63
N SER A 194 14.77 16.01 18.58
CA SER A 194 15.01 16.80 17.36
C SER A 194 13.75 16.86 16.50
N ALA A 195 13.02 15.75 16.39
CA ALA A 195 11.79 15.65 15.62
C ALA A 195 10.68 16.53 16.22
N LEU A 196 10.54 16.54 17.55
CA LEU A 196 9.55 17.38 18.25
C LEU A 196 9.78 18.89 18.06
N ARG A 197 11.01 19.31 17.74
CA ARG A 197 11.36 20.72 17.52
C ARG A 197 11.22 21.15 16.07
N LYS A 198 11.05 20.22 15.12
CA LYS A 198 10.92 20.51 13.69
C LYS A 198 9.45 20.79 13.33
N PRO A 199 9.16 21.86 12.57
CA PRO A 199 7.80 22.13 12.09
C PRO A 199 7.21 21.00 11.24
N ALA A 200 8.08 20.25 10.54
CA ALA A 200 7.73 19.06 9.79
C ALA A 200 8.87 18.06 9.88
N VAL A 201 8.55 16.79 10.14
CA VAL A 201 9.52 15.69 10.14
C VAL A 201 9.71 15.17 8.72
N SER A 202 10.96 14.95 8.33
CA SER A 202 11.34 14.51 6.99
C SER A 202 11.75 13.04 6.95
N ILE A 203 11.78 12.47 5.75
CA ILE A 203 12.25 11.09 5.50
C ILE A 203 13.73 10.86 5.90
N ALA A 204 14.53 11.93 5.88
CA ALA A 204 15.93 11.88 6.28
C ALA A 204 16.11 11.69 7.79
N ASP A 205 15.12 12.09 8.59
CA ASP A 205 15.15 12.04 10.06
C ASP A 205 15.03 10.62 10.63
N SER A 206 14.71 9.65 9.79
CA SER A 206 14.44 8.26 10.17
C SER A 206 15.17 7.25 9.31
N THR A 207 16.24 7.67 8.62
CA THR A 207 16.95 6.85 7.64
C THR A 207 17.43 5.51 8.21
N GLU A 208 17.99 5.49 9.41
CA GLU A 208 18.41 4.24 10.07
C GLU A 208 17.23 3.34 10.41
N LEU A 209 16.19 3.86 11.06
CA LEU A 209 14.97 3.11 11.32
C LEU A 209 14.38 2.52 10.04
N ARG A 210 14.37 3.29 8.95
CA ARG A 210 13.85 2.82 7.65
C ARG A 210 14.69 1.67 7.10
N VAL A 211 16.02 1.76 7.15
CA VAL A 211 16.91 0.67 6.72
C VAL A 211 16.72 -0.57 7.58
N LEU A 212 16.72 -0.43 8.91
CA LEU A 212 16.54 -1.53 9.85
C LEU A 212 15.20 -2.25 9.64
N LEU A 213 14.11 -1.48 9.62
CA LEU A 213 12.76 -2.02 9.42
C LEU A 213 12.59 -2.64 8.03
N SER A 214 13.23 -2.11 6.99
CA SER A 214 13.20 -2.69 5.66
C SER A 214 13.93 -4.05 5.59
N VAL A 215 15.08 -4.20 6.25
CA VAL A 215 15.77 -5.50 6.34
C VAL A 215 14.88 -6.50 7.08
N MET A 216 14.36 -6.13 8.25
CA MET A 216 13.50 -7.00 9.04
C MET A 216 12.22 -7.38 8.29
N TYR A 217 11.60 -6.43 7.57
CA TYR A 217 10.45 -6.71 6.70
C TYR A 217 10.79 -7.74 5.63
N LEU A 218 11.85 -7.52 4.86
CA LEU A 218 12.23 -8.44 3.79
C LEU A 218 12.55 -9.84 4.32
N MET A 219 13.20 -9.94 5.48
CA MET A 219 13.46 -11.24 6.11
C MET A 219 12.16 -11.95 6.51
N VAL A 220 11.24 -11.27 7.20
CA VAL A 220 9.94 -11.84 7.59
C VAL A 220 9.10 -12.20 6.37
N GLU A 221 8.98 -11.30 5.40
CA GLU A 221 8.21 -11.48 4.17
C GLU A 221 8.73 -12.68 3.36
N ASN A 222 10.04 -12.77 3.11
CA ASN A 222 10.62 -13.85 2.31
C ASN A 222 10.60 -15.21 3.01
N ILE A 223 10.85 -15.24 4.32
CA ILE A 223 10.95 -16.51 5.07
C ILE A 223 9.57 -17.07 5.38
N ARG A 224 8.55 -16.23 5.67
CA ARG A 224 7.19 -16.70 5.97
C ARG A 224 6.55 -17.44 4.79
N LEU A 225 6.91 -17.07 3.56
CA LEU A 225 6.34 -17.68 2.35
C LEU A 225 6.80 -19.12 2.21
N GLU A 226 5.85 -20.03 2.29
CA GLU A 226 6.04 -21.45 2.03
C GLU A 226 5.94 -21.77 0.54
N ARG A 227 6.87 -22.58 0.04
CA ARG A 227 6.80 -23.15 -1.30
C ARG A 227 7.05 -24.66 -1.22
N GLU A 228 6.32 -25.43 -2.02
CA GLU A 228 6.43 -26.90 -2.08
C GLU A 228 7.85 -27.39 -2.35
N ILE A 229 8.61 -26.64 -3.15
CA ILE A 229 9.99 -26.97 -3.55
C ILE A 229 11.04 -26.61 -2.49
N ASP A 230 10.63 -26.13 -1.30
CA ASP A 230 11.58 -25.66 -0.30
C ASP A 230 12.42 -26.82 0.29
N PRO A 231 13.75 -26.63 0.35
CA PRO A 231 14.64 -27.57 1.04
C PRO A 231 14.21 -27.79 2.49
N CYS A 232 14.44 -28.99 3.02
CA CYS A 232 14.13 -29.32 4.43
C CYS A 232 14.74 -28.30 5.40
N GLY A 233 15.99 -27.88 5.16
CA GLY A 233 16.67 -26.87 5.98
C GLY A 233 16.05 -25.47 5.93
N TRP A 234 15.22 -25.14 4.94
CA TRP A 234 14.47 -23.87 4.90
C TRP A 234 13.16 -23.99 5.67
N ARG A 235 12.48 -25.14 5.58
CA ARG A 235 11.29 -25.44 6.39
C ARG A 235 11.61 -25.41 7.89
N THR A 236 12.68 -26.06 8.32
CA THR A 236 13.13 -26.02 9.73
C THR A 236 13.51 -24.60 10.17
N ALA A 237 14.25 -23.87 9.34
CA ALA A 237 14.63 -22.49 9.63
C ALA A 237 13.40 -21.57 9.76
N ARG A 238 12.40 -21.73 8.90
CA ARG A 238 11.13 -20.98 8.97
C ARG A 238 10.42 -21.24 10.29
N GLU A 239 10.26 -22.49 10.69
CA GLU A 239 9.53 -22.82 11.93
C GLU A 239 10.28 -22.34 13.18
N THR A 240 11.62 -22.41 13.13
CA THR A 240 12.47 -21.84 14.18
C THR A 240 12.28 -20.32 14.26
N PHE A 241 12.34 -19.64 13.11
CA PHE A 241 12.15 -18.18 13.04
C PHE A 241 10.74 -17.76 13.50
N ARG A 242 9.71 -18.52 13.12
CA ARG A 242 8.33 -18.30 13.60
C ARG A 242 8.23 -18.38 15.12
N THR A 243 8.91 -19.36 15.71
CA THR A 243 8.96 -19.55 17.16
C THR A 243 9.68 -18.39 17.84
N GLU A 244 10.84 -17.96 17.33
CA GLU A 244 11.62 -16.82 17.83
C GLU A 244 10.84 -15.49 17.77
N LEU A 245 10.05 -15.28 16.72
CA LEU A 245 9.17 -14.10 16.60
C LEU A 245 8.02 -14.12 17.62
N SER A 246 7.54 -15.32 17.95
CA SER A 246 6.46 -15.52 18.92
C SER A 246 6.96 -15.42 20.36
N PHE A 247 8.19 -15.86 20.62
CA PHE A 247 8.84 -15.86 21.93
C PHE A 247 10.30 -15.44 21.75
N SER A 248 10.61 -14.16 22.00
CA SER A 248 11.98 -13.68 21.89
C SER A 248 12.90 -14.39 22.89
N THR A 249 14.06 -14.84 22.42
CA THR A 249 15.08 -15.56 23.20
C THR A 249 15.56 -14.81 24.46
N HIS A 250 15.42 -13.47 24.49
CA HIS A 250 15.97 -12.64 25.57
C HIS A 250 14.95 -11.90 26.43
N ASN A 251 13.72 -11.67 25.96
CA ASN A 251 12.77 -10.78 26.65
C ASN A 251 11.40 -11.40 26.94
N GLU A 252 11.17 -12.68 26.61
CA GLU A 252 9.87 -13.41 26.67
C GLU A 252 8.70 -12.74 25.90
N GLU A 253 8.83 -11.49 25.49
CA GLU A 253 7.84 -10.74 24.75
C GLU A 253 7.90 -11.05 23.25
N PRO A 254 6.75 -11.28 22.59
CA PRO A 254 6.67 -11.40 21.14
C PRO A 254 7.18 -10.14 20.43
N PHE A 255 7.86 -10.30 19.29
CA PHE A 255 8.35 -9.18 18.49
C PHE A 255 7.23 -8.22 18.05
N ALA A 256 6.01 -8.75 17.87
CA ALA A 256 4.82 -7.94 17.58
C ALA A 256 4.54 -6.88 18.67
N LEU A 257 4.81 -7.17 19.94
CA LEU A 257 4.59 -6.20 21.03
C LEU A 257 5.53 -5.01 20.94
N LEU A 258 6.79 -5.21 20.56
CA LEU A 258 7.74 -4.13 20.29
C LEU A 258 7.20 -3.20 19.19
N LEU A 259 6.70 -3.77 18.10
CA LEU A 259 6.14 -3.00 16.98
C LEU A 259 4.86 -2.27 17.39
N PHE A 260 3.97 -2.88 18.17
CA PHE A 260 2.80 -2.20 18.75
C PHE A 260 3.21 -1.04 19.68
N SER A 261 4.29 -1.19 20.45
CA SER A 261 4.85 -0.13 21.28
C SER A 261 5.34 1.04 20.41
N MET A 262 6.02 0.76 19.29
CA MET A 262 6.40 1.81 18.33
C MET A 262 5.18 2.55 17.75
N VAL A 263 4.12 1.82 17.35
CA VAL A 263 2.87 2.42 16.87
C VAL A 263 2.26 3.33 17.94
N THR A 264 2.21 2.86 19.18
CA THR A 264 1.66 3.63 20.31
C THR A 264 2.48 4.90 20.59
N LYS A 265 3.82 4.81 20.58
CA LYS A 265 4.73 5.96 20.71
C LYS A 265 4.54 6.98 19.57
N PHE A 266 4.27 6.51 18.35
CA PHE A 266 3.97 7.39 17.22
C PHE A 266 2.61 8.08 17.38
N CYS A 267 1.54 7.33 17.66
CA CYS A 267 0.18 7.87 17.82
C CYS A 267 0.04 8.85 19.00
N SER A 268 0.84 8.69 20.05
CA SER A 268 0.92 9.63 21.18
C SER A 268 1.74 10.89 20.88
N GLY A 269 2.38 10.97 19.71
CA GLY A 269 3.23 12.08 19.32
C GLY A 269 4.60 12.10 20.02
N LEU A 270 4.97 11.06 20.77
CA LEU A 270 6.27 10.96 21.45
C LEU A 270 7.42 10.70 20.48
N ALA A 271 7.15 9.99 19.38
CA ALA A 271 8.13 9.64 18.36
C ALA A 271 7.59 9.91 16.93
N PRO A 272 7.37 11.18 16.53
CA PRO A 272 6.77 11.51 15.24
C PRO A 272 7.68 11.20 14.03
N HIS A 273 8.94 10.84 14.27
CA HIS A 273 9.91 10.45 13.26
C HIS A 273 9.86 8.96 12.90
N PHE A 274 9.15 8.14 13.67
CA PHE A 274 9.04 6.72 13.32
C PHE A 274 8.42 6.55 11.93
N PRO A 275 9.00 5.71 11.06
CA PRO A 275 8.48 5.47 9.71
C PRO A 275 7.25 4.55 9.80
N ILE A 276 6.12 5.12 10.21
CA ILE A 276 4.92 4.38 10.64
C ILE A 276 4.43 3.37 9.59
N LYS A 277 4.54 3.69 8.29
CA LYS A 277 4.19 2.76 7.21
C LYS A 277 4.99 1.45 7.33
N LYS A 278 6.31 1.51 7.47
CA LYS A 278 7.16 0.31 7.56
C LYS A 278 6.92 -0.47 8.86
N VAL A 279 6.66 0.23 9.96
CA VAL A 279 6.29 -0.40 11.25
C VAL A 279 4.98 -1.17 11.11
N LEU A 280 3.95 -0.58 10.51
CA LEU A 280 2.64 -1.22 10.31
C LEU A 280 2.73 -2.40 9.35
N LEU A 281 3.45 -2.26 8.24
CA LEU A 281 3.65 -3.35 7.29
C LEU A 281 4.39 -4.52 7.92
N LEU A 282 5.50 -4.26 8.63
CA LEU A 282 6.24 -5.30 9.36
C LEU A 282 5.37 -5.95 10.44
N LEU A 283 4.63 -5.16 11.21
CA LEU A 283 3.71 -5.67 12.24
C LEU A 283 2.68 -6.61 11.64
N TRP A 284 2.06 -6.23 10.52
CA TRP A 284 1.12 -7.07 9.80
C TRP A 284 1.76 -8.40 9.40
N LYS A 285 2.95 -8.38 8.79
CA LYS A 285 3.63 -9.62 8.37
C LYS A 285 4.04 -10.51 9.55
N VAL A 286 4.46 -9.93 10.67
CA VAL A 286 4.81 -10.68 11.89
C VAL A 286 3.57 -11.33 12.50
N VAL A 287 2.45 -10.59 12.59
CA VAL A 287 1.17 -11.14 13.07
C VAL A 287 0.71 -12.28 12.16
N MET A 288 0.74 -12.07 10.85
CA MET A 288 0.39 -13.08 9.86
C MET A 288 1.27 -14.33 9.96
N PHE A 289 2.58 -14.16 10.14
CA PHE A 289 3.51 -15.26 10.20
C PHE A 289 3.37 -16.06 11.51
N THR A 290 3.15 -15.39 12.64
CA THR A 290 3.07 -16.04 13.97
C THR A 290 1.68 -16.61 14.23
N LEU A 291 0.62 -15.82 14.04
CA LEU A 291 -0.77 -16.17 14.38
C LEU A 291 -1.57 -16.77 13.21
N GLY A 292 -1.06 -16.68 11.98
CA GLY A 292 -1.75 -17.11 10.76
C GLY A 292 -2.76 -16.09 10.24
N GLY A 293 -3.28 -16.38 9.05
CA GLY A 293 -4.27 -15.56 8.36
C GLY A 293 -5.71 -15.82 8.77
N PHE A 294 -6.63 -15.08 8.15
CA PHE A 294 -8.06 -15.20 8.41
C PHE A 294 -8.58 -16.63 8.19
N GLU A 295 -8.17 -17.30 7.10
CA GLU A 295 -8.60 -18.68 6.81
C GLU A 295 -8.09 -19.68 7.86
N HIS A 296 -6.82 -19.55 8.26
CA HIS A 296 -6.23 -20.39 9.31
C HIS A 296 -6.96 -20.20 10.64
N LEU A 297 -7.26 -18.94 11.00
CA LEU A 297 -8.00 -18.61 12.21
C LEU A 297 -9.42 -19.18 12.19
N GLN A 298 -10.11 -19.14 11.04
CA GLN A 298 -11.44 -19.72 10.87
C GLN A 298 -11.42 -21.23 11.06
N ALA A 299 -10.45 -21.93 10.44
CA ALA A 299 -10.27 -23.36 10.62
C ALA A 299 -10.00 -23.72 12.09
N LEU A 300 -9.12 -22.98 12.77
CA LEU A 300 -8.80 -23.18 14.18
C LEU A 300 -10.03 -22.99 15.08
N LYS A 301 -10.85 -21.97 14.82
CA LYS A 301 -12.11 -21.73 15.55
C LYS A 301 -13.08 -22.91 15.39
N ILE A 302 -13.26 -23.41 14.17
CA ILE A 302 -14.15 -24.55 13.89
C ILE A 302 -13.65 -25.79 14.63
N GLN A 303 -12.35 -26.09 14.52
CA GLN A 303 -11.72 -27.23 15.20
C GLN A 303 -11.91 -27.15 16.72
N LYS A 304 -11.59 -26.00 17.35
CA LYS A 304 -11.71 -25.82 18.80
C LYS A 304 -13.15 -25.92 19.29
N ARG A 305 -14.13 -25.48 18.50
CA ARG A 305 -15.56 -25.66 18.84
C ARG A 305 -15.97 -27.12 18.80
N ALA A 306 -15.53 -27.88 17.80
CA ALA A 306 -15.78 -29.32 17.73
C ALA A 306 -15.17 -30.08 18.92
N GLU A 307 -13.92 -29.75 19.29
CA GLU A 307 -13.24 -30.31 20.47
C GLU A 307 -14.00 -30.03 21.78
N LEU A 308 -14.64 -28.85 21.89
CA LEU A 308 -15.42 -28.44 23.06
C LEU A 308 -16.90 -28.84 23.00
N GLY A 309 -17.34 -29.56 21.95
CA GLY A 309 -18.75 -29.94 21.77
C GLY A 309 -19.71 -28.77 21.52
N LEU A 310 -19.19 -27.62 21.07
CA LEU A 310 -19.99 -26.44 20.76
C LEU A 310 -20.60 -26.54 19.36
N PRO A 311 -21.78 -25.94 19.11
CA PRO A 311 -22.38 -25.90 17.77
C PRO A 311 -21.42 -25.27 16.74
N PRO A 312 -21.46 -25.66 15.44
CA PRO A 312 -20.68 -25.00 14.40
C PRO A 312 -20.92 -23.48 14.36
N LEU A 313 -19.96 -22.74 13.80
CA LEU A 313 -20.16 -21.31 13.54
C LEU A 313 -21.30 -21.14 12.54
N ALA A 314 -22.24 -20.24 12.86
CA ALA A 314 -23.40 -19.98 12.01
C ALA A 314 -23.01 -19.32 10.68
N GLU A 315 -21.97 -18.47 10.72
CA GLU A 315 -21.51 -17.68 9.58
C GLU A 315 -19.98 -17.66 9.52
N ASP A 316 -19.45 -17.55 8.30
CA ASP A 316 -18.07 -17.22 8.04
C ASP A 316 -17.97 -15.70 7.82
N SER A 317 -17.41 -14.99 8.80
CA SER A 317 -17.29 -13.53 8.75
C SER A 317 -16.49 -13.04 7.54
N ILE A 318 -15.55 -13.83 7.02
CA ILE A 318 -14.75 -13.47 5.84
C ILE A 318 -15.64 -13.48 4.60
N GLN A 319 -16.44 -14.53 4.42
CA GLN A 319 -17.39 -14.64 3.31
C GLN A 319 -18.46 -13.55 3.38
N VAL A 320 -18.92 -13.24 4.59
CA VAL A 320 -19.86 -12.13 4.83
C VAL A 320 -19.24 -10.81 4.38
N VAL A 321 -18.03 -10.46 4.85
CA VAL A 321 -17.35 -9.20 4.48
C VAL A 321 -17.05 -9.14 2.98
N LYS A 322 -16.64 -10.24 2.35
CA LYS A 322 -16.45 -10.32 0.89
C LYS A 322 -17.71 -9.95 0.10
N SER A 323 -18.89 -10.25 0.66
CA SER A 323 -20.19 -9.91 0.06
C SER A 323 -20.73 -8.54 0.45
N MET A 324 -20.09 -7.84 1.40
CA MET A 324 -20.54 -6.52 1.84
C MET A 324 -20.22 -5.46 0.79
N ARG A 325 -21.21 -4.62 0.49
CA ARG A 325 -21.01 -3.47 -0.38
C ARG A 325 -20.19 -2.41 0.35
N ALA A 326 -19.19 -1.84 -0.33
CA ALA A 326 -18.47 -0.68 0.16
C ALA A 326 -19.48 0.44 0.51
N ALA A 327 -19.48 0.87 1.76
CA ALA A 327 -20.31 1.97 2.24
C ALA A 327 -19.44 3.19 2.50
N SER A 328 -19.83 4.35 1.97
CA SER A 328 -19.21 5.62 2.33
C SER A 328 -19.39 5.85 3.84
N PRO A 329 -18.38 6.35 4.56
CA PRO A 329 -18.57 6.79 5.93
C PRO A 329 -19.74 7.78 6.00
N PRO A 330 -20.59 7.75 7.05
CA PRO A 330 -21.61 8.77 7.21
C PRO A 330 -20.94 10.15 7.27
N SER A 331 -21.44 11.10 6.48
CA SER A 331 -20.94 12.47 6.49
C SER A 331 -20.92 12.99 7.93
N TYR A 332 -19.74 13.32 8.44
CA TYR A 332 -19.56 13.84 9.80
C TYR A 332 -20.54 15.00 10.07
N THR A 333 -21.22 14.97 11.21
CA THR A 333 -22.20 15.97 11.69
C THR A 333 -21.61 17.35 12.03
N LEU A 334 -20.40 17.67 11.56
CA LEU A 334 -19.74 18.95 11.84
C LEU A 334 -20.31 20.13 11.02
N ASP A 335 -21.14 19.86 10.02
CA ASP A 335 -21.73 20.89 9.15
C ASP A 335 -22.98 21.60 9.75
N LEU A 336 -23.34 21.29 11.01
CA LEU A 336 -24.48 21.92 11.69
C LEU A 336 -24.12 23.22 12.45
N GLY A 337 -22.83 23.59 12.54
CA GLY A 337 -22.36 24.68 13.39
C GLY A 337 -22.05 26.02 12.70
N GLU A 338 -21.74 26.04 11.40
CA GLU A 338 -21.17 27.25 10.76
C GLU A 338 -22.18 28.12 10.00
N SER A 339 -23.42 27.68 9.81
CA SER A 339 -24.42 28.44 9.03
C SER A 339 -25.13 29.58 9.79
N GLN A 340 -24.75 29.89 11.04
CA GLN A 340 -25.50 30.86 11.88
C GLN A 340 -24.75 32.15 12.26
N LEU A 341 -23.55 32.42 11.72
CA LEU A 341 -22.76 33.60 12.10
C LEU A 341 -22.28 34.51 10.94
N ALA A 342 -22.91 34.46 9.76
CA ALA A 342 -22.62 35.45 8.71
C ALA A 342 -23.53 36.70 8.83
N PRO A 343 -22.99 37.92 9.02
CA PRO A 343 -23.79 39.14 9.02
C PRO A 343 -24.22 39.55 7.59
N PRO A 344 -25.35 40.28 7.42
CA PRO A 344 -25.93 40.54 6.10
C PRO A 344 -25.14 41.58 5.29
N PRO A 345 -25.14 41.51 3.94
CA PRO A 345 -24.27 42.35 3.12
C PRO A 345 -24.85 43.76 2.89
N SER A 346 -24.07 44.80 3.23
CA SER A 346 -24.31 46.17 2.81
C SER A 346 -23.74 46.42 1.40
N LYS A 347 -24.57 46.96 0.50
CA LYS A 347 -24.18 47.45 -0.83
C LYS A 347 -23.25 48.66 -0.71
N LEU A 348 -22.12 48.68 -1.44
CA LEU A 348 -21.72 49.79 -2.34
C LEU A 348 -20.28 49.70 -2.89
N ARG A 349 -20.21 49.95 -4.21
CA ARG A 349 -19.18 50.70 -4.97
C ARG A 349 -17.86 50.00 -5.33
N GLY A 350 -17.64 49.89 -6.64
CA GLY A 350 -16.50 49.20 -7.23
C GLY A 350 -15.23 50.03 -7.44
N ARG A 351 -14.17 49.34 -7.88
CA ARG A 351 -13.07 49.87 -8.69
C ARG A 351 -12.42 48.74 -9.48
N ARG A 352 -12.02 49.08 -10.71
CA ARG A 352 -11.43 48.20 -11.73
C ARG A 352 -9.99 47.79 -11.39
N GLY A 353 -9.64 46.57 -11.79
CA GLY A 353 -8.38 46.24 -12.47
C GLY A 353 -7.20 45.79 -11.61
N SER A 354 -6.84 44.51 -11.69
CA SER A 354 -5.58 44.05 -12.30
C SER A 354 -5.46 42.53 -12.18
N ARG A 355 -5.27 41.86 -13.32
CA ARG A 355 -5.00 40.42 -13.41
C ARG A 355 -3.56 40.15 -13.01
N ARG A 356 -3.33 39.38 -11.94
CA ARG A 356 -2.18 38.45 -11.84
C ARG A 356 -2.66 37.17 -11.17
N GLY A 357 -2.56 36.08 -11.93
CA GLY A 357 -3.05 34.77 -11.54
C GLY A 357 -2.10 34.07 -10.58
N HIS A 358 -2.62 33.72 -9.40
CA HIS A 358 -2.19 32.57 -8.64
C HIS A 358 -3.45 31.75 -8.35
N ARG A 359 -3.57 30.61 -9.04
CA ARG A 359 -4.49 29.53 -8.65
C ARG A 359 -3.63 28.41 -8.07
N TYR A 360 -3.48 28.45 -6.76
CA TYR A 360 -3.47 27.24 -5.96
C TYR A 360 -4.93 26.84 -5.71
N LEU A 361 -5.13 25.53 -5.56
CA LEU A 361 -6.34 24.81 -5.19
C LEU A 361 -7.37 24.49 -6.28
N GLY A 362 -7.76 23.21 -6.22
CA GLY A 362 -8.86 22.59 -6.94
C GLY A 362 -8.32 21.63 -7.97
N TRP A 363 -8.25 20.33 -7.65
CA TRP A 363 -8.95 19.23 -8.32
C TRP A 363 -8.61 17.92 -7.59
N ILE A 364 -9.38 17.63 -6.52
CA ILE A 364 -9.76 16.25 -6.19
C ILE A 364 -11.08 16.06 -6.95
N THR A 365 -11.08 15.20 -7.96
CA THR A 365 -12.13 14.22 -8.31
C THR A 365 -11.87 13.68 -9.72
N SER A 366 -11.60 12.37 -9.77
CA SER A 366 -11.94 11.42 -10.83
C SER A 366 -11.39 11.64 -12.26
N THR A 367 -10.39 10.84 -12.64
CA THR A 367 -10.34 10.17 -13.96
C THR A 367 -9.48 8.90 -13.93
N HIS A 368 -10.15 7.76 -13.98
CA HIS A 368 -9.84 6.53 -14.74
C HIS A 368 -8.48 5.80 -14.73
N PRO A 369 -8.50 4.45 -14.92
CA PRO A 369 -7.35 3.57 -14.82
C PRO A 369 -6.53 3.61 -16.11
N ARG A 370 -5.49 4.44 -16.14
CA ARG A 370 -4.36 4.31 -17.08
C ARG A 370 -2.98 4.45 -16.43
N GLU A 371 -2.93 4.68 -15.12
CA GLU A 371 -1.69 4.99 -14.41
C GLU A 371 -0.97 3.74 -13.86
N CYS A 372 -1.51 2.53 -14.10
CA CYS A 372 -0.86 1.27 -13.73
C CYS A 372 0.20 0.81 -14.76
N GLU A 373 0.21 1.38 -15.98
CA GLU A 373 1.26 1.12 -16.97
C GLU A 373 2.53 1.96 -16.72
N ASP A 374 2.39 3.14 -16.08
CA ASP A 374 3.52 4.02 -15.82
C ASP A 374 4.40 3.57 -14.64
N SER A 375 3.84 2.83 -13.66
CA SER A 375 4.64 2.16 -12.62
C SER A 375 5.52 1.04 -13.18
N LYS A 376 5.01 0.29 -14.17
CA LYS A 376 5.84 -0.69 -14.91
C LYS A 376 6.88 0.03 -15.78
N ALA A 377 6.52 1.16 -16.38
CA ALA A 377 7.44 1.94 -17.20
C ALA A 377 8.58 2.59 -16.39
N ALA A 378 8.38 2.97 -15.13
CA ALA A 378 9.44 3.56 -14.30
C ALA A 378 10.52 2.54 -13.91
N GLN A 379 10.15 1.28 -13.69
CA GLN A 379 11.10 0.17 -13.48
C GLN A 379 11.81 -0.23 -14.80
N VAL A 380 11.08 -0.22 -15.92
CA VAL A 380 11.63 -0.50 -17.26
C VAL A 380 12.55 0.62 -17.78
N HIS A 381 12.28 1.89 -17.46
CA HIS A 381 13.11 3.02 -17.91
C HIS A 381 14.44 3.15 -17.17
N LEU A 382 14.54 2.63 -15.94
CA LEU A 382 15.81 2.56 -15.23
C LEU A 382 16.74 1.50 -15.84
N HIS A 383 16.17 0.39 -16.34
CA HIS A 383 16.92 -0.66 -17.03
C HIS A 383 17.50 -0.16 -18.38
N ARG A 384 16.75 0.64 -19.16
CA ARG A 384 17.24 1.22 -20.43
C ARG A 384 18.25 2.36 -20.31
N ARG A 385 18.27 3.12 -19.19
CA ARG A 385 19.24 4.23 -19.03
C ARG A 385 20.62 3.78 -18.54
N CYS A 386 20.74 2.57 -18.00
CA CYS A 386 22.03 2.01 -17.60
C CYS A 386 22.79 1.33 -18.75
N THR A 387 22.13 0.95 -19.84
CA THR A 387 22.78 0.33 -21.02
C THR A 387 23.31 1.33 -22.04
N ASP A 388 22.93 2.61 -21.97
CA ASP A 388 23.28 3.63 -22.98
C ASP A 388 24.38 4.60 -22.52
N LYS A 389 25.20 4.22 -21.53
CA LYS A 389 26.40 4.97 -21.11
C LYS A 389 27.62 4.06 -20.91
N GLU A 390 27.94 3.29 -21.94
CA GLU A 390 29.32 2.95 -22.28
C GLU A 390 29.71 3.62 -23.60
#